data_AF-A0A965A8K3-F1
#
_entry.id   AF-A0A965A8K3-F1
#
_cell.length_a   1.000
_cell.length_b   1.000
_cell.length_c   1.000
_cell.angle_alpha   90.00
_cell.angle_beta   90.00
_cell.angle_gamma   90.00
#
_symmetry.space_group_name_H-M   'P 1'
#
loop_
_entity.id
_entity.type
_entity.pdbx_description
1 polymer ?
#
loop_
_entity_poly.entity_id
_entity_poly.type
_entity_poly.pdbx_seq_one_letter_code
_entity_poly.pdbx_strand_id
1 'polypeptide(L)' 'MQKATVNKKDFTIEHTDDKLLVNGNALNWDVVHLNNGHFHILNEGKSYQAEIIKADAITKSVTLKINNNRYT' A
#
# COMPACT_ATOMS: atom_id res chain seq x y z
N MET A 1 -5.27 -8.54 -12.75
CA MET A 1 -4.05 -7.70 -12.80
C MET A 1 -4.47 -6.24 -12.67
N GLN A 2 -3.83 -5.49 -11.78
CA GLN A 2 -4.06 -4.06 -11.57
C GLN A 2 -2.75 -3.31 -11.76
N LYS A 3 -2.82 -2.04 -12.16
CA LYS A 3 -1.64 -1.18 -12.33
C LYS A 3 -1.76 0.01 -11.38
N ALA A 4 -0.69 0.30 -10.67
CA ALA A 4 -0.58 1.46 -9.78
C ALA A 4 0.66 2.29 -10.15
N THR A 5 0.56 3.60 -10.01
CA THR A 5 1.71 4.50 -10.14
C THR A 5 1.96 5.13 -8.78
N VAL A 6 3.17 4.95 -8.24
CA VAL A 6 3.60 5.50 -6.95
C VAL A 6 4.87 6.29 -7.19
N ASN A 7 4.92 7.58 -6.82
CA ASN A 7 6.07 8.45 -7.06
C ASN A 7 6.59 8.41 -8.52
N LYS A 8 5.67 8.45 -9.49
CA LYS A 8 5.97 8.35 -10.94
C LYS A 8 6.61 7.03 -11.39
N LYS A 9 6.58 5.99 -10.56
CA LYS A 9 6.99 4.62 -10.92
C LYS A 9 5.77 3.74 -11.03
N ASP A 10 5.73 2.94 -12.08
CA ASP A 10 4.65 2.01 -12.33
C ASP A 10 4.90 0.66 -11.63
N PHE A 11 3.83 0.08 -11.11
CA PHE A 11 3.78 -1.21 -10.45
C PHE A 11 2.63 -2.04 -11.00
N THR A 12 2.90 -3.32 -11.23
CA THR A 12 1.88 -4.32 -11.56
C THR A 12 1.54 -5.09 -10.29
N ILE A 13 0.25 -5.18 -9.99
CA ILE A 13 -0.28 -5.86 -8.81
C ILE A 13 -1.13 -7.03 -9.28
N GLU A 14 -0.82 -8.22 -8.79
CA GLU A 14 -1.52 -9.46 -9.15
C GLU A 14 -1.93 -10.20 -7.90
N HIS A 15 -3.18 -10.63 -7.84
CA HIS A 15 -3.67 -11.53 -6.80
C HIS A 15 -3.69 -12.93 -7.40
N THR A 16 -2.89 -13.81 -6.83
CA THR A 16 -2.99 -15.26 -6.98
C THR A 16 -3.60 -15.82 -5.70
N ASP A 17 -4.26 -16.98 -5.75
CA ASP A 17 -5.18 -17.47 -4.70
C ASP A 17 -4.75 -17.15 -3.25
N ASP A 18 -3.47 -17.37 -2.92
CA ASP A 18 -2.91 -17.09 -1.58
C ASP A 18 -1.83 -15.99 -1.54
N LYS A 19 -1.49 -15.34 -2.67
CA LYS A 19 -0.35 -14.41 -2.74
C LYS A 19 -0.66 -13.15 -3.53
N LEU A 20 -0.25 -12.03 -2.95
CA LEU A 20 -0.14 -10.76 -3.65
C LEU A 20 1.24 -10.68 -4.31
N LEU A 21 1.28 -10.44 -5.62
CA LEU A 21 2.52 -10.21 -6.37
C LEU A 21 2.61 -8.72 -6.72
N VAL A 22 3.78 -8.12 -6.48
CA VAL A 22 4.12 -6.78 -6.95
C VAL A 22 5.30 -6.89 -7.90
N ASN A 23 5.11 -6.51 -9.16
CA ASN A 23 6.07 -6.67 -10.25
C ASN A 23 6.60 -8.12 -10.36
N GLY A 24 5.70 -9.10 -10.22
CA GLY A 24 6.03 -10.53 -10.26
C GLY A 24 6.67 -11.11 -9.00
N ASN A 25 6.97 -10.29 -7.99
CA ASN A 25 7.54 -10.75 -6.72
C ASN A 25 6.45 -10.91 -5.65
N ALA A 26 6.47 -12.01 -4.91
CA ALA A 26 5.55 -12.23 -3.80
C ALA A 26 5.77 -11.18 -2.69
N LEU A 27 4.71 -10.43 -2.39
CA LEU A 27 4.65 -9.51 -1.27
C LEU A 27 4.13 -10.27 -0.05
N ASN A 28 5.06 -10.65 0.83
CA ASN A 28 4.74 -11.30 2.10
C ASN A 28 4.72 -10.25 3.22
N TRP A 29 3.57 -9.59 3.35
CA TRP A 29 3.31 -8.60 4.38
C TRP A 29 2.12 -9.00 5.24
N ASP A 30 2.12 -8.53 6.48
CA ASP A 30 0.95 -8.54 7.36
C ASP A 30 0.42 -7.10 7.44
N VAL A 31 -0.89 -6.93 7.38
CA VAL A 31 -1.55 -5.63 7.44
C VAL A 31 -2.72 -5.72 8.42
N VAL A 32 -2.61 -4.95 9.50
CA VAL A 32 -3.65 -4.82 10.53
C VAL A 32 -4.26 -3.42 10.44
N HIS A 33 -5.58 -3.34 10.26
CA HIS A 33 -6.31 -2.08 10.39
C HIS A 33 -6.52 -1.76 11.88
N LEU A 34 -6.10 -0.57 12.30
CA LEU A 34 -6.18 -0.14 13.70
C LEU A 34 -7.49 0.62 13.96
N ASN A 35 -7.65 1.78 13.34
CA ASN A 35 -8.85 2.63 13.35
C ASN A 35 -8.63 3.85 12.45
N ASN A 36 -9.69 4.59 12.09
CA ASN A 36 -9.61 5.91 11.45
C ASN A 36 -8.66 6.01 10.24
N GLY A 37 -8.50 4.94 9.46
CA GLY A 37 -7.58 4.91 8.32
C GLY A 37 -6.10 4.72 8.70
N HIS A 38 -5.81 4.31 9.94
CA HIS A 38 -4.50 3.88 10.40
C HIS A 38 -4.33 2.37 10.25
N PHE A 39 -3.13 1.99 9.81
CA PHE A 39 -2.75 0.60 9.63
C PHE A 39 -1.37 0.35 10.22
N HIS A 40 -1.17 -0.84 10.76
CA HIS A 40 0.14 -1.38 11.07
C HIS A 40 0.48 -2.42 10.00
N ILE A 41 1.61 -2.23 9.34
CA ILE A 41 2.12 -3.13 8.30
C ILE A 41 3.42 -3.74 8.79
N LEU A 42 3.56 -5.06 8.69
CA LEU A 42 4.81 -5.78 8.87
C LEU A 42 5.28 -6.31 7.51
N ASN A 43 6.47 -5.90 7.07
CA ASN A 43 7.07 -6.40 5.83
C ASN A 43 8.54 -6.74 6.08
N GLU A 44 8.94 -7.97 5.78
CA GLU A 44 10.32 -8.47 5.98
C GLU A 44 10.89 -8.19 7.39
N GLY A 45 10.06 -8.37 8.43
CA GLY A 45 10.44 -8.12 9.82
C GLY A 45 10.52 -6.64 10.22
N LYS A 46 10.16 -5.71 9.32
CA LYS A 46 10.12 -4.26 9.58
C LYS A 46 8.68 -3.78 9.72
N SER A 47 8.42 -3.01 10.77
CA SER A 47 7.13 -2.39 11.01
C SER A 47 7.02 -1.02 10.33
N TYR A 48 5.84 -0.77 9.77
CA TYR A 48 5.46 0.50 9.17
C TYR A 48 4.11 0.93 9.73
N GLN A 49 4.02 2.19 10.16
CA GLN A 49 2.76 2.83 10.48
C GLN A 49 2.28 3.57 9.24
N ALA A 50 1.10 3.18 8.75
CA ALA A 50 0.46 3.82 7.61
C ALA A 50 -0.80 4.58 8.05
N GLU A 51 -1.07 5.69 7.39
CA GLU A 51 -2.24 6.53 7.59
C GLU A 51 -2.77 7.02 6.24
N ILE A 52 -4.07 6.89 6.01
CA ILE A 52 -4.76 7.51 4.86
C ILE A 52 -5.03 8.98 5.18
N ILE A 53 -4.33 9.88 4.51
CA ILE A 53 -4.47 11.33 4.71
C ILE A 53 -5.60 11.90 3.85
N LYS A 54 -5.75 11.39 2.63
CA LYS A 54 -6.81 11.81 1.71
C LYS A 54 -7.14 10.65 0.76
N ALA A 55 -8.43 10.41 0.53
CA ALA A 55 -8.91 9.57 -0.55
C ALA A 55 -9.82 10.41 -1.46
N ASP A 56 -9.44 10.54 -2.73
CA ASP A 56 -10.18 11.27 -3.75
C ASP A 56 -10.75 10.30 -4.77
N ALA A 57 -12.05 10.02 -4.67
CA ALA A 57 -12.72 9.07 -5.55
C ALA A 57 -12.89 9.58 -6.98
N ILE A 58 -12.91 10.90 -7.18
CA ILE A 58 -13.09 11.52 -8.50
C ILE A 58 -11.81 11.32 -9.32
N THR A 59 -10.65 11.65 -8.72
CA THR A 59 -9.35 11.49 -9.38
C THR A 59 -8.71 10.12 -9.17
N LYS A 60 -9.37 9.23 -8.41
CA LYS A 60 -8.86 7.91 -8.01
C LYS A 60 -7.47 7.99 -7.36
N SER A 61 -7.25 9.03 -6.56
CA SER A 61 -5.96 9.31 -5.93
C SER A 61 -6.05 9.12 -4.41
N VAL A 62 -5.00 8.55 -3.82
CA VAL A 62 -4.90 8.38 -2.36
C VAL A 62 -3.57 8.97 -1.90
N THR A 63 -3.63 9.84 -0.89
CA THR A 63 -2.44 10.32 -0.18
C THR A 63 -2.25 9.47 1.06
N LEU A 64 -1.08 8.86 1.18
CA LEU A 64 -0.68 8.06 2.34
C LEU A 64 0.43 8.75 3.12
N LYS A 65 0.48 8.49 4.42
CA LYS A 65 1.63 8.80 5.26
C LYS A 65 2.18 7.50 5.83
N ILE A 66 3.44 7.19 5.54
CA ILE A 66 4.15 5.98 6.00
C ILE A 66 5.35 6.41 6.83
N ASN A 67 5.41 6.00 8.11
CA ASN A 67 6.48 6.37 9.04
C ASN A 67 6.83 7.87 8.97
N ASN A 68 5.81 8.72 9.06
CA ASN A 68 5.91 10.17 8.97
C ASN A 68 6.26 10.80 7.60
N ASN A 69 6.44 9.99 6.55
CA ASN A 69 6.67 10.47 5.18
C ASN A 69 5.40 10.42 4.34
N ARG A 70 5.13 11.46 3.54
CA ARG A 70 3.91 11.59 2.73
C ARG A 70 4.15 11.12 1.28
N TYR A 71 3.21 10.36 0.75
CA TYR A 71 3.21 9.80 -0.62
C TYR A 71 1.89 10.15 -1.32
N THR A 72 1.95 10.43 -2.63
CA THR A 72 0.80 10.79 -3.48
C THR A 72 1.03 10.28 -4.89
#